data_AF-A0AAD3E073-F1
#
_entry.id   AF-A0AAD3E073-F1
#
_cell.length_a   1.000
_cell.length_b   1.000
_cell.length_c   1.000
_cell.angle_alpha   90.00
_cell.angle_beta   90.00
_cell.angle_gamma   90.00
#
_symmetry.space_group_name_H-M   'P 1'
#
loop_
_entity.id
_entity.type
_entity.pdbx_description
1 polymer ?
#
loop_
_entity_poly.entity_id
_entity_poly.type
_entity_poly.pdbx_seq_one_letter_code
_entity_poly.pdbx_strand_id
1 'polypeptide(L)'
;MEPSPVPQVNHDTGPKDKFPPLALDPALPPAAGGPAPDNPAPWQDYQTVFTNAKAGMEGVDKEYVQKVVYEMSKDSAHFRNEQRKQAQLAARIERLRARSEALTPAELAAATRSVDSRIAHLESLRDLSRTWLHADMDCFYAAVHEAERPEL
;
A
#
# COMPACT_ATOMS: atom_id res chain seq x y z
N MET A 1 19.59 4.92 44.88
CA MET A 1 18.36 4.86 44.06
C MET A 1 18.61 3.76 43.04
N GLU A 2 18.28 2.52 43.39
CA GLU A 2 18.51 1.36 42.52
C GLU A 2 17.37 1.24 41.50
N PRO A 3 17.66 0.87 40.23
CA PRO A 3 16.62 0.66 39.23
C PRO A 3 15.92 -0.70 39.42
N SER A 4 14.59 -0.70 39.37
CA SER A 4 13.74 -1.90 39.47
C SER A 4 13.92 -2.86 38.28
N PRO A 5 13.74 -4.18 38.49
CA PRO A 5 13.99 -5.18 37.46
C PRO A 5 12.78 -5.36 36.51
N VAL A 6 13.08 -5.67 35.25
CA VAL A 6 12.11 -5.91 34.18
C VAL A 6 11.64 -7.37 34.23
N PRO A 7 10.32 -7.66 34.28
CA PRO A 7 9.85 -9.05 34.31
C PRO A 7 9.85 -9.68 32.92
N GLN A 8 10.41 -10.89 32.83
CA GLN A 8 10.34 -11.78 31.67
C GLN A 8 8.97 -12.46 31.61
N VAL A 9 8.39 -12.58 30.42
CA VAL A 9 7.11 -13.27 30.20
C VAL A 9 7.39 -14.57 29.45
N ASN A 10 7.16 -15.70 30.12
CA ASN A 10 7.10 -17.02 29.50
C ASN A 10 5.65 -17.36 29.12
N HIS A 11 5.54 -18.09 28.01
CA HIS A 11 4.33 -18.52 27.35
C HIS A 11 3.49 -19.47 28.21
N ASP A 12 2.17 -19.26 28.23
CA ASP A 12 1.22 -20.31 28.61
C ASP A 12 0.08 -20.42 27.59
N THR A 13 -0.33 -21.67 27.42
CA THR A 13 -1.07 -22.30 26.32
C THR A 13 -2.50 -22.65 26.73
N GLY A 14 -3.50 -22.23 25.95
CA GLY A 14 -4.85 -22.81 25.94
C GLY A 14 -5.92 -21.90 25.30
N PRO A 15 -7.13 -22.42 25.00
CA PRO A 15 -7.47 -23.63 24.27
C PRO A 15 -8.02 -23.32 22.86
N LYS A 16 -8.05 -24.38 22.05
CA LYS A 16 -8.31 -24.43 20.61
C LYS A 16 -9.79 -24.28 20.27
N ASP A 17 -10.23 -23.07 19.92
CA ASP A 17 -11.51 -22.90 19.23
C ASP A 17 -11.28 -22.63 17.73
N LYS A 18 -11.82 -23.56 16.95
CA LYS A 18 -11.68 -23.70 15.51
C LYS A 18 -12.27 -22.48 14.80
N PHE A 19 -11.43 -21.59 14.31
CA PHE A 19 -11.84 -20.69 13.24
C PHE A 19 -11.96 -21.49 11.94
N PRO A 20 -13.10 -21.43 11.24
CA PRO A 20 -13.22 -22.03 9.92
C PRO A 20 -12.22 -21.35 8.97
N PRO A 21 -11.64 -22.08 8.00
CA PRO A 21 -10.83 -21.45 6.98
C PRO A 21 -11.68 -20.42 6.25
N LEU A 22 -11.18 -19.18 6.14
CA LEU A 22 -11.71 -18.19 5.22
C LEU A 22 -11.72 -18.86 3.84
N ALA A 23 -12.91 -19.10 3.31
CA ALA A 23 -13.06 -19.54 1.94
C ALA A 23 -12.35 -18.51 1.06
N LEU A 24 -11.39 -18.95 0.26
CA LEU A 24 -11.00 -18.19 -0.91
C LEU A 24 -12.29 -17.99 -1.71
N ASP A 25 -12.70 -16.73 -1.87
CA ASP A 25 -13.74 -16.39 -2.82
C ASP A 25 -13.41 -17.06 -4.15
N PRO A 26 -14.35 -17.80 -4.76
CA PRO A 26 -14.12 -18.38 -6.07
C PRO A 26 -13.87 -17.24 -7.05
N ALA A 27 -12.67 -17.27 -7.63
CA ALA A 27 -12.23 -16.54 -8.81
C ALA A 27 -13.14 -15.37 -9.22
N LEU A 28 -12.68 -14.14 -8.92
CA LEU A 28 -13.11 -12.97 -9.66
C LEU A 28 -13.06 -13.33 -11.16
N PRO A 29 -14.15 -13.13 -11.93
CA PRO A 29 -14.14 -13.44 -13.34
C PRO A 29 -12.98 -12.66 -13.99
N PRO A 30 -12.21 -13.26 -14.93
CA PRO A 30 -11.22 -12.50 -15.67
C PRO A 30 -11.95 -11.30 -16.27
N ALA A 31 -11.47 -10.09 -15.94
CA ALA A 31 -11.91 -8.88 -16.60
C ALA A 31 -11.92 -9.17 -18.10
N ALA A 32 -13.08 -8.99 -18.75
CA ALA A 32 -13.27 -9.29 -20.15
C ALA A 32 -12.16 -8.61 -20.95
N GLY A 33 -11.18 -9.42 -21.39
CA GLY A 33 -10.07 -8.98 -22.22
C GLY A 33 -10.61 -8.67 -23.60
N GLY A 34 -11.04 -7.42 -23.80
CA GLY A 34 -10.99 -6.83 -25.12
C GLY A 34 -9.55 -6.83 -25.62
N PRO A 35 -9.30 -6.86 -26.94
CA PRO A 35 -7.95 -6.87 -27.47
C PRO A 35 -7.20 -5.67 -26.89
N ALA A 36 -6.14 -5.94 -26.12
CA ALA A 36 -5.22 -4.90 -25.70
C ALA A 36 -4.69 -4.27 -26.99
N PRO A 37 -4.70 -2.93 -27.12
CA PRO A 37 -4.08 -2.29 -28.27
C PRO A 37 -2.62 -2.78 -28.35
N ASP A 38 -2.20 -3.21 -29.54
CA ASP A 38 -0.88 -3.83 -29.81
C ASP A 38 0.33 -2.91 -29.49
N ASN A 39 0.07 -1.71 -28.98
CA ASN A 39 1.04 -0.82 -28.36
C ASN A 39 0.33 0.02 -27.29
N PRO A 40 0.52 -0.24 -25.98
CA PRO A 40 -0.03 0.63 -24.94
C PRO A 40 0.53 2.04 -25.14
N ALA A 41 -0.34 3.03 -25.00
CA ALA A 41 0.06 4.39 -25.26
C ALA A 41 1.14 4.83 -24.23
N PRO A 42 2.19 5.57 -24.62
CA PRO A 42 3.35 5.85 -23.76
C PRO A 42 3.02 6.50 -22.41
N TRP A 43 1.87 7.17 -22.30
CA TRP A 43 1.38 7.81 -21.09
C TRP A 43 0.76 6.84 -20.07
N GLN A 44 0.37 5.62 -20.48
CA GLN A 44 -0.30 4.65 -19.60
C GLN A 44 0.65 4.11 -18.52
N ASP A 45 1.94 4.03 -18.81
CA ASP A 45 2.97 3.59 -17.87
C ASP A 45 3.53 4.74 -17.00
N TYR A 46 3.12 5.98 -17.27
CA TYR A 46 3.59 7.15 -16.55
C TYR A 46 2.76 7.42 -15.29
N GLN A 47 3.03 6.65 -14.23
CA GLN A 47 2.31 6.71 -12.96
C GLN A 47 2.92 7.68 -11.92
N THR A 48 4.02 8.34 -12.25
CA THR A 48 4.87 9.02 -11.24
C THR A 48 4.32 10.34 -10.71
N VAL A 49 3.22 10.87 -11.26
CA VAL A 49 2.75 12.23 -10.92
C VAL A 49 1.30 12.27 -10.44
N PHE A 50 0.40 11.41 -10.93
CA PHE A 50 -1.00 11.46 -10.53
C PHE A 50 -1.39 10.30 -9.61
N THR A 51 -1.75 10.64 -8.37
CA THR A 51 -2.32 9.70 -7.40
C THR A 51 -3.74 10.15 -7.04
N ASN A 52 -4.75 9.42 -7.53
CA ASN A 52 -6.15 9.67 -7.21
C ASN A 52 -6.58 9.15 -5.83
N ALA A 53 -5.63 8.70 -5.00
CA ALA A 53 -5.89 8.12 -3.70
C ALA A 53 -5.96 9.20 -2.60
N LYS A 54 -6.65 10.30 -2.87
CA LYS A 54 -6.92 11.39 -1.92
C LYS A 54 -8.42 11.64 -1.83
N ALA A 55 -8.90 12.09 -0.68
CA ALA A 55 -10.30 12.43 -0.47
C ALA A 55 -10.75 13.55 -1.43
N GLY A 56 -11.99 13.48 -1.92
CA GLY A 56 -12.56 14.48 -2.83
C GLY A 56 -12.09 14.38 -4.27
N MET A 57 -11.38 13.30 -4.63
CA MET A 57 -10.94 13.02 -6.00
C MET A 57 -11.77 11.89 -6.65
N GLU A 58 -12.93 11.55 -6.08
CA GLU A 58 -13.85 10.62 -6.70
C GLU A 58 -14.40 11.19 -8.03
N GLY A 59 -14.37 10.40 -9.11
CA GLY A 59 -14.91 10.80 -10.41
C GLY A 59 -13.96 11.56 -11.35
N VAL A 60 -12.72 11.80 -10.96
CA VAL A 60 -11.71 12.40 -11.86
C VAL A 60 -11.34 11.43 -12.98
N ASP A 61 -11.35 11.92 -14.22
CA ASP A 61 -10.85 11.19 -15.39
C ASP A 61 -9.33 11.03 -15.31
N LYS A 62 -8.90 9.86 -14.84
CA LYS A 62 -7.50 9.53 -14.61
C LYS A 62 -6.71 9.50 -15.91
N GLU A 63 -7.29 9.01 -17.00
CA GLU A 63 -6.57 8.86 -18.27
C GLU A 63 -6.32 10.23 -18.90
N TYR A 64 -7.32 11.11 -18.88
CA TYR A 64 -7.15 12.47 -19.35
C TYR A 64 -6.05 13.20 -18.56
N VAL A 65 -6.10 13.15 -17.22
CA VAL A 65 -5.10 13.81 -16.38
C VAL A 65 -3.71 13.23 -16.61
N GLN A 66 -3.56 11.91 -16.69
CA GLN A 66 -2.29 11.26 -16.98
C GLN A 66 -1.72 11.69 -18.32
N LYS A 67 -2.54 11.76 -19.36
CA LYS A 67 -2.13 12.21 -20.69
C LYS A 67 -1.64 13.66 -20.67
N VAL A 68 -2.40 14.57 -20.05
CA VAL A 68 -2.00 15.98 -19.91
C VAL A 68 -0.67 16.08 -19.19
N VAL A 69 -0.52 15.40 -18.04
CA VAL A 69 0.70 15.46 -17.23
C VAL A 69 1.90 14.85 -17.96
N TYR A 70 1.71 13.75 -18.68
CA TYR A 70 2.75 13.14 -19.51
C TYR A 70 3.22 14.12 -20.59
N GLU A 71 2.29 14.66 -21.39
CA GLU A 71 2.61 15.58 -22.49
C GLU A 71 3.35 16.83 -21.98
N MET A 72 2.96 17.36 -20.83
CA MET A 72 3.59 18.53 -20.22
C MET A 72 4.97 18.24 -19.62
N SER A 73 5.32 16.97 -19.34
CA SER A 73 6.53 16.61 -18.60
C SER A 73 7.58 15.80 -19.37
N LYS A 74 7.20 15.13 -20.47
CA LYS A 74 8.01 14.11 -21.18
C LYS A 74 9.45 14.51 -21.59
N ASP A 75 9.72 15.78 -21.81
CA ASP A 75 11.06 16.25 -22.22
C ASP A 75 11.88 16.85 -21.07
N SER A 76 11.34 16.84 -19.85
CA SER A 76 12.00 17.42 -18.67
C SER A 76 13.12 16.54 -18.13
N ALA A 77 14.09 17.17 -17.44
CA ALA A 77 15.08 16.44 -16.65
C ALA A 77 14.43 15.59 -15.54
N HIS A 78 13.32 16.08 -14.97
CA HIS A 78 12.53 15.35 -13.98
C HIS A 78 11.97 14.05 -14.56
N PHE A 79 11.35 14.11 -15.74
CA PHE A 79 10.77 12.94 -16.40
C PHE A 79 11.82 11.85 -16.68
N ARG A 80 13.01 12.21 -17.18
CA ARG A 80 14.12 11.27 -17.37
C ARG A 80 14.56 10.62 -16.05
N ASN A 81 14.61 11.39 -14.97
CA ASN A 81 14.93 10.87 -13.65
C ASN A 81 13.86 9.90 -13.12
N GLU A 82 12.58 10.23 -13.30
CA GLU A 82 11.47 9.38 -12.91
C GLU A 82 11.43 8.07 -13.70
N GLN A 83 11.69 8.09 -15.01
CA GLN A 83 11.86 6.87 -15.80
C GLN A 83 12.99 5.98 -15.28
N ARG A 84 14.12 6.57 -14.90
CA ARG A 84 15.24 5.82 -14.31
C ARG A 84 14.83 5.15 -12.98
N LYS A 85 14.13 5.86 -12.11
CA LYS A 85 13.62 5.29 -10.85
C LYS A 85 12.60 4.18 -11.10
N GLN A 86 11.71 4.37 -12.08
CA GLN A 86 10.72 3.37 -12.47
C GLN A 86 11.39 2.08 -12.96
N ALA A 87 12.43 2.18 -13.80
CA ALA A 87 13.20 1.03 -14.26
C ALA A 87 13.88 0.28 -13.08
N GLN A 88 14.42 1.01 -12.10
CA GLN A 88 15.00 0.41 -10.89
C GLN A 88 13.94 -0.30 -10.03
N LEU A 89 12.76 0.29 -9.89
CA LEU A 89 11.64 -0.30 -9.16
C LEU A 89 11.14 -1.57 -9.86
N ALA A 90 10.96 -1.53 -11.19
CA ALA A 90 10.56 -2.69 -11.98
C ALA A 90 11.57 -3.85 -11.82
N ALA A 91 12.87 -3.56 -11.93
CA ALA A 91 13.92 -4.56 -11.71
C ALA A 91 13.88 -5.13 -10.27
N ARG A 92 13.53 -4.32 -9.27
CA ARG A 92 13.34 -4.79 -7.88
C ARG A 92 12.11 -5.69 -7.75
N ILE A 93 10.99 -5.34 -8.40
CA ILE A 93 9.77 -6.15 -8.41
C ILE A 93 10.06 -7.53 -9.00
N GLU A 94 10.73 -7.60 -10.15
CA GLU A 94 11.07 -8.87 -10.78
C GLU A 94 11.98 -9.74 -9.90
N ARG A 95 12.96 -9.14 -9.23
CA ARG A 95 13.79 -9.85 -8.24
C ARG A 95 12.98 -10.40 -7.07
N LEU A 96 11.98 -9.65 -6.59
CA LEU A 96 11.12 -10.10 -5.50
C LEU A 96 10.17 -11.21 -5.96
N ARG A 97 9.64 -11.14 -7.17
CA ARG A 97 8.81 -12.19 -7.78
C ARG A 97 9.58 -13.49 -7.93
N ALA A 98 10.77 -13.45 -8.54
CA ALA A 98 11.63 -14.62 -8.67
C ALA A 98 11.99 -15.25 -7.32
N ARG A 99 12.27 -14.42 -6.30
CA ARG A 99 12.50 -14.92 -4.93
C ARG A 99 11.27 -15.55 -4.31
N SER A 100 10.08 -15.01 -4.57
CA SER A 100 8.81 -15.55 -4.09
C SER A 100 8.50 -16.90 -4.72
N GLU A 101 8.73 -17.06 -6.03
CA GLU A 101 8.54 -18.31 -6.76
C GLU A 101 9.53 -19.40 -6.32
N ALA A 102 10.72 -18.99 -5.89
CA ALA A 102 11.74 -19.92 -5.38
C ALA A 102 11.47 -20.43 -3.95
N LEU A 103 10.44 -19.92 -3.25
CA LEU A 103 10.12 -20.37 -1.88
C LEU A 103 9.56 -21.79 -1.89
N THR A 104 10.14 -22.65 -1.07
CA THR A 104 9.64 -24.01 -0.90
C THR A 104 8.42 -24.05 0.02
N PRO A 105 7.53 -25.06 -0.11
CA PRO A 105 6.42 -25.24 0.82
C PRO A 105 6.85 -25.37 2.28
N ALA A 106 8.03 -25.96 2.54
CA ALA A 106 8.57 -26.12 3.88
C ALA A 106 9.02 -24.78 4.51
N GLU A 107 9.72 -23.95 3.74
CA GLU A 107 10.12 -22.59 4.16
C GLU A 107 8.89 -21.73 4.42
N LEU A 108 7.90 -21.79 3.52
CA LEU A 108 6.65 -21.06 3.69
C LEU A 108 5.92 -21.51 4.96
N ALA A 109 5.78 -22.82 5.19
CA ALA A 109 5.14 -23.33 6.40
C ALA A 109 5.89 -22.94 7.69
N ALA A 110 7.23 -22.90 7.67
CA ALA A 110 8.02 -22.44 8.80
C ALA A 110 7.84 -20.93 9.06
N ALA A 111 7.85 -20.12 8.00
CA ALA A 111 7.61 -18.69 8.08
C ALA A 111 6.19 -18.38 8.60
N THR A 112 5.17 -19.07 8.10
CA THR A 112 3.78 -18.93 8.57
C THR A 112 3.68 -19.18 10.06
N ARG A 113 4.23 -20.30 10.58
CA ARG A 113 4.20 -20.60 12.02
C ARG A 113 4.87 -19.51 12.87
N SER A 114 6.00 -18.99 12.40
CA SER A 114 6.72 -17.91 13.08
C SER A 114 5.90 -16.61 13.11
N VAL A 115 5.28 -16.25 11.99
CA VAL A 115 4.42 -15.07 11.87
C VAL A 115 3.16 -15.22 12.72
N ASP A 116 2.50 -16.37 12.71
CA ASP A 116 1.30 -16.64 13.52
C ASP A 116 1.58 -16.50 15.02
N SER A 117 2.72 -17.02 15.48
CA SER A 117 3.16 -16.84 16.88
C SER A 117 3.35 -15.37 17.23
N ARG A 118 3.93 -14.58 16.31
CA ARG A 118 4.12 -13.15 16.50
C ARG A 118 2.81 -12.37 16.47
N ILE A 119 1.88 -12.73 15.59
CA ILE A 119 0.54 -12.14 15.55
C ILE A 119 -0.17 -12.41 16.88
N ALA A 120 -0.21 -13.66 17.34
CA ALA A 120 -0.84 -14.00 18.61
C ALA A 120 -0.25 -13.22 19.80
N HIS A 121 1.07 -13.01 19.80
CA HIS A 121 1.73 -12.17 20.80
C HIS A 121 1.34 -10.70 20.71
N LEU A 122 1.28 -10.12 19.51
CA LEU A 122 0.85 -8.72 19.32
C LEU A 122 -0.62 -8.54 19.71
N GLU A 123 -1.46 -9.53 19.42
CA GLU A 123 -2.87 -9.53 19.81
C GLU A 123 -3.06 -9.59 21.33
N SER A 124 -2.24 -10.35 22.05
CA SER A 124 -2.32 -10.40 23.52
C SER A 124 -1.86 -9.09 24.19
N LEU A 125 -1.08 -8.27 23.47
CA LEU A 125 -0.66 -6.94 23.92
C LEU A 125 -1.61 -5.82 23.48
N ARG A 126 -2.71 -6.15 22.79
CA ARG A 126 -3.68 -5.16 22.28
C ARG A 126 -4.36 -4.42 23.43
N ASP A 127 -4.05 -3.14 23.59
CA ASP A 127 -4.68 -2.25 24.56
C ASP A 127 -5.78 -1.40 23.90
N LEU A 128 -7.04 -1.68 24.25
CA LEU A 128 -8.22 -0.94 23.79
C LEU A 128 -8.78 0.04 24.84
N SER A 129 -8.08 0.25 25.96
CA SER A 129 -8.53 1.15 27.03
C SER A 129 -8.45 2.64 26.66
N ARG A 130 -7.76 2.96 25.58
CA ARG A 130 -7.48 4.33 25.14
C ARG A 130 -8.39 4.75 24.00
N THR A 131 -8.90 5.97 24.09
CA THR A 131 -9.51 6.64 22.94
C THR A 131 -8.47 7.52 22.26
N TRP A 132 -8.21 7.24 21.00
CA TRP A 132 -7.30 8.03 20.17
C TRP A 132 -8.10 8.98 19.29
N LEU A 133 -7.68 10.25 19.26
CA LEU A 133 -8.26 11.29 18.42
C LEU A 133 -7.22 11.67 17.36
N HIS A 134 -7.60 11.55 16.10
CA HIS A 134 -6.82 12.05 14.97
C HIS A 134 -7.61 13.20 14.34
N ALA A 135 -7.02 14.39 14.36
CA ALA A 135 -7.58 15.56 13.71
C ALA A 135 -6.68 15.93 12.53
N ASP A 136 -7.29 16.00 11.35
CA ASP A 136 -6.65 16.43 10.11
C ASP A 136 -7.43 17.63 9.58
N MET A 137 -6.73 18.67 9.14
CA MET A 137 -7.37 19.92 8.69
C MET A 137 -7.63 19.85 7.19
N ASP A 138 -8.89 19.96 6.81
CA ASP A 138 -9.31 19.91 5.41
C ASP A 138 -8.63 21.00 4.59
N CYS A 139 -7.88 20.58 3.55
CA CYS A 139 -7.19 21.47 2.62
C CYS A 139 -6.42 22.61 3.30
N PHE A 140 -5.79 22.36 4.46
CA PHE A 140 -5.35 23.39 5.42
C PHE A 140 -4.84 24.69 4.81
N TYR A 141 -3.80 24.64 3.96
CA TYR A 141 -3.23 25.84 3.37
C TYR A 141 -4.18 26.57 2.42
N ALA A 142 -4.95 25.84 1.61
CA ALA A 142 -5.94 26.45 0.72
C ALA A 142 -7.09 27.06 1.52
N ALA A 143 -7.60 26.36 2.52
CA ALA A 143 -8.69 26.84 3.38
C ALA A 143 -8.32 28.13 4.13
N VAL A 144 -7.07 28.26 4.60
CA VAL A 144 -6.57 29.51 5.20
C VAL A 144 -6.62 30.66 4.19
N HIS A 145 -6.17 30.43 2.96
CA HIS A 145 -6.16 31.47 1.93
C HIS A 145 -7.57 31.83 1.43
N GLU A 146 -8.49 30.87 1.34
CA GLU A 146 -9.90 31.12 1.04
C GLU A 146 -10.58 31.93 2.15
N ALA A 147 -10.23 31.67 3.42
CA ALA A 147 -10.72 32.45 4.55
C ALA A 147 -10.21 33.90 4.56
N GLU A 148 -8.94 34.11 4.20
CA GLU A 148 -8.34 35.45 4.05
C GLU A 148 -8.90 36.21 2.84
N ARG A 149 -9.26 35.49 1.78
CA ARG A 149 -9.68 36.03 0.49
C ARG A 149 -10.95 35.34 -0.01
N PRO A 150 -12.14 35.76 0.47
CA PRO A 150 -13.40 35.10 0.15
C PRO A 150 -13.82 35.15 -1.33
N GLU A 151 -13.08 35.89 -2.17
CA GLU A 151 -13.33 35.99 -3.61
C GLU A 151 -12.68 34.89 -4.48
N LEU A 152 -11.84 34.03 -3.88
CA LEU A 152 -11.23 32.86 -4.56
C LEU A 152 -12.29 31.79 -4.86
#